data_AF-A0A4Y2KYQ1-F1
#
_entry.id   AF-A0A4Y2KYQ1-F1
#
_cell.length_a   1.000
_cell.length_b   1.000
_cell.length_c   1.000
_cell.angle_alpha   90.00
_cell.angle_beta   90.00
_cell.angle_gamma   90.00
#
_symmetry.space_group_name_H-M   'P 1'
#
loop_
_entity.id
_entity.type
_entity.pdbx_description
1 polymer ?
#
loop_
_entity_poly.entity_id
_entity_poly.type
_entity_poly.pdbx_seq_one_letter_code
_entity_poly.pdbx_strand_id
1 'polypeptide(L)'
;MLNLKDKLDPIEYEKFTKDGYFTIRRTDKFWSGIWSYQTIEGTLMKTMKRSGGLTRGRGITESVLTQWTLGMIHLHNICEEVEKFCNITSVTSEQHVDMRPSRIAQDNENV
;
A
#
# COMPACT_ATOMS: atom_id res chain seq x y z
N MET A 1 22.76 -0.03 -12.96
CA MET A 1 21.36 0.46 -12.94
C MET A 1 20.77 0.16 -14.30
N LEU A 2 19.65 -0.56 -14.37
CA LEU A 2 18.94 -0.75 -15.64
C LEU A 2 18.31 0.59 -16.04
N ASN A 3 18.48 1.01 -17.29
CA ASN A 3 17.86 2.24 -17.78
C ASN A 3 16.34 2.04 -17.85
N LEU A 4 15.59 2.91 -17.17
CA LEU A 4 14.13 2.87 -17.08
C LEU A 4 13.47 2.84 -18.48
N LYS A 5 14.11 3.48 -19.45
CA LYS A 5 13.71 3.53 -20.86
C LYS A 5 13.66 2.16 -21.54
N ASP A 6 14.47 1.20 -21.08
CA ASP A 6 14.61 -0.11 -21.73
C ASP A 6 13.56 -1.12 -21.23
N LYS A 7 12.78 -0.78 -20.19
CA LYS A 7 11.78 -1.65 -19.57
C LYS A 7 10.34 -1.19 -19.72
N LEU A 8 10.11 0.13 -19.74
CA LEU A 8 8.76 0.68 -19.91
C LEU A 8 8.39 0.76 -21.37
N ASP A 9 7.09 0.58 -21.65
CA ASP A 9 6.54 0.93 -22.94
C ASP A 9 6.86 2.41 -23.26
N PRO A 10 7.23 2.77 -24.49
CA PRO A 10 7.60 4.15 -24.84
C PRO A 10 6.54 5.18 -24.46
N ILE A 11 5.25 4.83 -24.56
CA ILE A 11 4.13 5.71 -24.21
C ILE A 11 4.07 5.91 -22.70
N GLU A 12 4.23 4.84 -21.93
CA GLU A 12 4.27 4.92 -20.47
C GLU A 12 5.49 5.70 -19.98
N TYR A 13 6.65 5.50 -20.61
CA TYR A 13 7.86 6.25 -20.31
C TYR A 13 7.69 7.75 -20.56
N GLU A 14 7.01 8.14 -21.66
CA GLU A 14 6.72 9.54 -21.96
C GLU A 14 5.73 10.14 -20.96
N LYS A 15 4.61 9.46 -20.68
CA LYS A 15 3.63 9.88 -19.66
C LYS A 15 4.26 10.01 -18.27
N PHE A 16 5.15 9.08 -17.94
CA PHE A 16 5.90 9.10 -16.70
C PHE A 16 6.84 10.31 -16.69
N THR A 17 7.77 10.44 -17.64
CA THR A 17 8.84 11.43 -17.56
C THR A 17 8.46 12.86 -17.94
N LYS A 18 7.60 13.04 -18.96
CA LYS A 18 7.24 14.37 -19.49
C LYS A 18 5.91 14.87 -18.96
N ASP A 19 4.91 14.00 -18.89
CA ASP A 19 3.56 14.43 -18.50
C ASP A 19 3.35 14.41 -16.98
N GLY A 20 4.32 13.88 -16.21
CA GLY A 20 4.32 13.95 -14.75
C GLY A 20 3.30 13.05 -14.06
N TYR A 21 2.85 11.97 -14.71
CA TYR A 21 1.78 11.09 -14.21
C TYR A 21 2.13 10.36 -12.90
N PHE A 22 3.40 10.37 -12.48
CA PHE A 22 3.82 9.85 -11.18
C PHE A 22 3.59 10.84 -10.02
N THR A 23 3.23 12.09 -10.32
CA THR A 23 2.94 13.12 -9.31
C THR A 23 1.45 13.33 -9.13
N ILE A 24 1.00 13.26 -7.88
CA ILE A 24 -0.38 13.54 -7.49
C ILE A 24 -0.42 14.95 -6.91
N ARG A 25 -1.27 15.79 -7.50
CA ARG A 25 -1.47 17.17 -7.07
C ARG A 25 -2.70 17.26 -6.18
N ARG A 26 -2.52 17.56 -4.89
CA ARG A 26 -3.63 17.67 -3.91
C ARG A 26 -4.22 19.08 -3.78
N THR A 27 -3.54 20.08 -4.34
CA THR A 27 -3.93 21.50 -4.26
C THR A 27 -3.57 22.21 -5.56
N ASP A 28 -4.27 23.26 -5.94
CA ASP A 28 -3.97 24.00 -7.19
C ASP A 28 -2.76 24.97 -7.08
N LYS A 29 -1.87 24.76 -6.11
CA LYS A 29 -0.70 25.62 -5.91
C LYS A 29 0.40 25.30 -6.93
N PHE A 30 1.13 26.32 -7.35
CA PHE A 30 2.34 26.16 -8.16
C PHE A 30 3.35 25.25 -7.44
N TRP A 31 3.84 24.21 -8.12
CA TRP A 31 4.76 23.21 -7.57
C TRP A 31 4.24 22.47 -6.31
N SER A 32 3.11 21.77 -6.46
CA SER A 32 2.47 20.99 -5.38
C SER A 32 2.25 19.51 -5.69
N GLY A 33 3.00 18.97 -6.65
CA GLY A 33 2.99 17.54 -6.98
C GLY A 33 3.79 16.73 -5.96
N ILE A 34 3.17 15.70 -5.39
CA ILE A 34 3.81 14.72 -4.49
C ILE A 34 3.88 13.40 -5.22
N TRP A 35 4.97 12.62 -5.05
CA TRP A 35 5.03 11.28 -5.64
C TRP A 35 3.85 10.41 -5.20
N SER A 36 3.40 9.52 -6.09
CA SER A 36 2.28 8.60 -5.83
C SER A 36 2.51 7.77 -4.56
N TYR A 37 3.70 7.18 -4.40
CA TYR A 37 4.07 6.40 -3.21
C TYR A 37 3.96 7.23 -1.92
N GLN A 38 4.58 8.41 -1.87
CA GLN A 38 4.50 9.32 -0.73
C GLN A 38 3.07 9.77 -0.44
N THR A 39 2.23 9.85 -1.48
CA THR A 39 0.82 10.18 -1.33
C THR A 39 0.04 9.05 -0.68
N ILE A 40 0.28 7.80 -1.07
CA ILE A 40 -0.35 6.62 -0.48
C ILE A 40 0.04 6.52 0.99
N GLU A 41 1.34 6.50 1.28
CA GLU A 41 1.85 6.44 2.66
C GLU A 41 1.34 7.60 3.51
N GLY A 42 1.47 8.83 3.02
CA GLY A 42 1.03 10.01 3.76
C GLY A 42 -0.48 10.05 4.01
N THR A 43 -1.29 9.47 3.11
CA THR A 43 -2.74 9.36 3.32
C THR A 43 -3.07 8.28 4.35
N LEU A 44 -2.44 7.11 4.27
CA LEU A 44 -2.62 6.02 5.23
C LEU A 44 -2.16 6.43 6.64
N MET A 45 -1.00 7.07 6.75
CA MET A 45 -0.51 7.55 8.04
C MET A 45 -1.39 8.65 8.63
N LYS A 46 -2.03 9.47 7.79
CA LYS A 46 -2.99 10.49 8.25
C LYS A 46 -4.28 9.86 8.78
N THR A 47 -4.79 8.79 8.18
CA THR A 47 -5.99 8.10 8.71
C THR A 47 -5.68 7.46 10.07
N MET A 48 -4.49 6.88 10.24
CA MET A 48 -4.06 6.35 11.54
C MET A 48 -3.82 7.41 12.62
N LYS A 49 -3.34 8.61 12.23
CA LYS A 49 -3.00 9.70 13.17
C LYS A 49 -4.14 10.69 13.44
N ARG A 50 -5.24 10.63 12.70
CA ARG A 50 -6.41 11.52 12.88
C ARG A 50 -7.29 11.08 14.06
N SER A 51 -8.26 11.93 14.42
CA SER A 51 -9.26 11.59 15.45
C SER A 51 -10.07 10.37 15.01
N GLY A 52 -10.16 9.34 15.85
CA GLY A 52 -10.71 8.02 15.50
C GLY A 52 -9.69 7.05 14.87
N GLY A 53 -8.42 7.45 14.74
CA GLY A 53 -7.31 6.61 14.32
C GLY A 53 -6.52 6.01 15.49
N LEU A 54 -5.63 5.07 15.17
CA LEU A 54 -4.92 4.22 16.13
C LEU A 54 -3.98 4.98 17.08
N THR A 55 -3.31 6.04 16.64
CA THR A 55 -2.13 6.56 17.36
C THR A 55 -2.38 7.82 18.18
N ARG A 56 -3.59 8.41 18.14
CA ARG A 56 -3.88 9.61 18.93
C ARG A 56 -4.52 9.19 20.25
N GLY A 57 -3.78 9.34 21.35
CA GLY A 57 -4.02 8.78 22.70
C GLY A 57 -5.32 9.12 23.45
N ARG A 58 -6.40 9.48 22.75
CA ARG A 58 -7.77 9.61 23.31
C ARG A 58 -8.82 8.73 22.61
N GLY A 59 -8.43 7.84 21.68
CA GLY A 59 -9.37 7.18 20.76
C GLY A 59 -9.12 5.71 20.43
N ILE A 60 -8.31 4.98 21.19
CA ILE A 60 -8.24 3.52 21.04
C ILE A 60 -9.44 2.92 21.79
N THR A 61 -10.63 3.09 21.24
CA THR A 61 -11.80 2.33 21.67
C THR A 61 -11.73 0.93 21.05
N GLU A 62 -12.35 -0.04 21.69
CA GLU A 62 -12.43 -1.42 21.17
C GLU A 62 -13.02 -1.45 19.75
N SER A 63 -13.98 -0.56 19.44
CA SER A 63 -14.51 -0.40 18.09
C SER A 63 -13.47 0.00 17.05
N VAL A 64 -12.54 0.90 17.39
CA VAL A 64 -11.45 1.31 16.48
C VAL A 64 -10.48 0.14 16.29
N LEU A 65 -10.11 -0.55 17.38
CA LEU A 65 -9.26 -1.74 17.28
C LEU A 65 -9.89 -2.80 16.39
N THR A 66 -11.15 -3.15 16.62
CA THR A 66 -11.88 -4.15 15.83
C THR A 66 -11.98 -3.74 14.36
N GLN A 67 -12.25 -2.47 14.07
CA GLN A 67 -12.29 -1.97 12.69
C GLN A 67 -10.94 -2.14 11.98
N TRP A 68 -9.83 -1.84 12.65
CA TRP A 68 -8.50 -2.01 12.05
C TRP A 68 -8.12 -3.48 11.95
N THR A 69 -8.35 -4.30 12.99
CA THR A 69 -8.05 -5.74 12.96
C THR A 69 -8.82 -6.46 11.87
N LEU A 70 -10.14 -6.26 11.78
CA LEU A 70 -10.97 -6.87 10.75
C LEU A 70 -10.74 -6.24 9.37
N GLY A 71 -10.48 -4.93 9.31
CA GLY A 71 -10.19 -4.22 8.07
C GLY A 71 -8.88 -4.67 7.41
N MET A 72 -7.86 -4.99 8.21
CA MET A 72 -6.58 -5.50 7.70
C MET A 72 -6.74 -6.85 6.99
N ILE A 73 -7.63 -7.74 7.48
CA ILE A 73 -7.92 -9.03 6.83
C ILE A 73 -8.56 -8.81 5.44
N HIS A 74 -9.46 -7.83 5.32
CA HIS A 74 -10.07 -7.52 4.02
C HIS A 74 -9.06 -6.87 3.07
N LEU A 75 -8.21 -5.99 3.59
CA LEU A 75 -7.16 -5.33 2.81
C LEU A 75 -6.12 -6.34 2.31
N HIS A 76 -5.82 -7.38 3.09
CA HIS A 76 -4.96 -8.49 2.69
C HIS A 76 -5.41 -9.13 1.37
N ASN A 77 -6.69 -9.51 1.27
CA ASN A 77 -7.22 -10.14 0.05
C ASN A 77 -7.11 -9.21 -1.17
N ILE A 78 -7.32 -7.90 -0.97
CA ILE A 78 -7.16 -6.92 -2.04
C ILE A 78 -5.68 -6.84 -2.46
N CYS A 79 -4.75 -6.80 -1.51
CA CYS A 79 -3.32 -6.80 -1.80
C CYS A 79 -2.89 -8.05 -2.57
N GLU A 80 -3.37 -9.23 -2.18
CA GLU A 80 -3.08 -10.49 -2.87
C GLU A 80 -3.56 -10.49 -4.33
N GLU A 81 -4.78 -10.01 -4.58
CA GLU A 81 -5.31 -9.91 -5.95
C GLU A 81 -4.58 -8.87 -6.79
N VAL A 82 -4.13 -7.76 -6.19
CA VAL A 82 -3.29 -6.76 -6.86
C VAL A 82 -1.91 -7.35 -7.20
N GLU A 83 -1.31 -8.10 -6.30
CA GLU A 83 -0.04 -8.80 -6.53
C GLU A 83 -0.16 -9.80 -7.70
N LYS A 84 -1.22 -10.63 -7.69
CA LYS A 84 -1.54 -11.55 -8.80
C LYS A 84 -1.72 -10.80 -10.12
N PHE A 85 -2.49 -9.70 -10.11
CA PHE A 85 -2.72 -8.87 -11.30
C PHE A 85 -1.42 -8.30 -11.87
N CYS A 86 -0.51 -7.85 -11.01
CA CYS A 86 0.78 -7.30 -11.43
C CYS A 86 1.83 -8.39 -11.74
N ASN A 87 1.50 -9.68 -11.57
CA ASN A 87 2.44 -10.80 -11.66
C ASN A 87 3.69 -10.59 -10.78
N ILE A 88 3.50 -9.97 -9.62
CA ILE A 88 4.51 -9.76 -8.59
C ILE A 88 4.18 -10.72 -7.45
N THR A 89 5.15 -11.48 -6.96
CA THR A 89 4.93 -12.38 -5.82
C THR A 89 5.85 -11.97 -4.68
N SER A 90 5.29 -11.41 -3.61
CA SER A 90 6.07 -10.89 -2.48
C SER A 90 6.57 -11.99 -1.51
N VAL A 91 6.55 -13.26 -1.93
CA VAL A 91 6.83 -14.47 -1.11
C VAL A 91 8.22 -14.48 -0.48
N THR A 92 9.20 -13.85 -1.12
CA THR A 92 10.60 -13.86 -0.67
C THR A 92 10.95 -12.71 0.29
N SER A 93 10.04 -11.79 0.56
CA SER A 93 10.27 -10.73 1.53
C SER A 93 10.14 -11.27 2.96
N GLU A 94 11.10 -10.95 3.83
CA GLU A 94 10.98 -11.18 5.29
C GLU A 94 9.76 -10.47 5.89
N GLN A 95 9.14 -9.54 5.16
CA GLN A 95 7.95 -8.82 5.59
C GLN A 95 6.64 -9.60 5.38
N HIS A 96 6.68 -10.77 4.73
CA HIS A 96 5.50 -11.55 4.34
C HIS A 96 5.59 -13.03 4.72
N VAL A 97 6.33 -13.32 5.80
CA VAL A 97 6.56 -14.70 6.27
C VAL A 97 5.25 -15.42 6.61
N ASP A 98 4.25 -14.69 7.08
CA ASP A 98 2.93 -15.23 7.43
C ASP A 98 2.12 -15.68 6.20
N MET A 99 2.41 -15.14 5.02
CA MET A 99 1.78 -15.56 3.76
C MET A 99 2.38 -16.85 3.18
N ARG A 100 3.37 -17.44 3.86
CA ARG A 100 3.97 -18.70 3.38
C ARG A 100 2.96 -19.83 3.52
N PRO A 101 2.88 -20.75 2.54
CA PRO A 101 2.00 -21.91 2.62
C PRO A 101 2.16 -22.71 3.92
N SER A 102 3.39 -22.77 4.45
CA SER A 102 3.69 -23.43 5.72
C SER A 102 3.05 -22.75 6.94
N ARG A 103 2.97 -21.41 6.96
CA ARG A 103 2.35 -20.65 8.06
C ARG A 103 0.83 -20.71 7.96
N ILE A 104 0.28 -20.56 6.76
CA ILE A 104 -1.17 -20.72 6.51
C ILE A 104 -1.65 -22.12 6.91
N ALA A 105 -0.89 -23.17 6.55
CA ALA A 105 -1.24 -24.55 6.94
C ALA A 105 -1.23 -24.73 8.47
N GLN A 106 -0.19 -24.20 9.14
CA GLN A 106 -0.10 -24.23 10.60
C GLN A 106 -1.25 -23.46 11.27
N ASP A 107 -1.62 -22.28 10.77
CA ASP A 107 -2.71 -21.50 11.33
C ASP A 107 -4.05 -22.22 11.19
N ASN A 108 -4.31 -22.83 10.03
CA ASN A 108 -5.52 -23.62 9.80
C ASN A 108 -5.61 -24.88 10.68
N GLU A 109 -4.48 -25.46 11.10
CA GLU A 109 -4.44 -26.58 12.06
C GLU A 109 -4.72 -26.14 13.51
N ASN A 110 -4.54 -24.86 13.83
CA ASN A 110 -4.74 -24.30 15.18
C ASN A 110 -6.12 -23.65 15.39
N VAL A 111 -7.02 -23.73 14.40
CA VAL A 111 -8.44 -23.33 14.50
C VAL A 111 -9.27 -24.49 15.04
#